data_AF-A0A836HK70-F1
#
_entry.id   AF-A0A836HK70-F1
#
_cell.length_a   1.000
_cell.length_b   1.000
_cell.length_c   1.000
_cell.angle_alpha   90.00
_cell.angle_beta   90.00
_cell.angle_gamma   90.00
#
_symmetry.space_group_name_H-M   'P 1'
#
loop_
_entity.id
_entity.type
_entity.pdbx_description
1 polymer ?
#
loop_
_entity_poly.entity_id
_entity_poly.type
_entity_poly.pdbx_seq_one_letter_code
_entity_poly.pdbx_strand_id
1 'polypeptide(L)'
;MEHPERNRRAIHAVEDALRDRAEELAREKLRAEEELLAKHPFVVRPAGAPLLASLGVPVDEQFQQLAQEHAALAEEPVRNVEPLRAVERAMQARVAALAAADAKGALEPAKAARVLVREHPMCMPYVHPDVPKDAAFSELAEKRRTLLSDPERNAAPLRAVEEEMHERAAEVAAQRKRRTRPERLAYSVQMADVQPERAGEVREAEADTAPFLSGTEVRDPYYEELMTLRASLMVEGPKRNADKIRAVEEQMKDRAVQLRTDDERAAAARVRVRDALLEQYPLLPKEVHGIPLEELPLRDDDEFVDAEQEHARLATDPVRNAEPPRAAEERMRERAEKLADVAAAEEEALRERLPFVEVGKVPCAAWGWSRGRSSRRCWRSWRSWPRTRCRRRGRRRGGWRRPWTTWPSWWHTTRQRRRSARR
;
A
#
# COMPACT_ATOMS: atom_id res chain seq x y z
N MET A 1 -0.08 26.58 2.61
CA MET A 1 0.81 26.57 3.79
C MET A 1 2.14 27.10 3.30
N GLU A 2 2.41 28.38 3.48
CA GLU A 2 3.46 29.05 2.69
C GLU A 2 4.88 28.80 3.20
N HIS A 3 5.10 28.23 4.39
CA HIS A 3 6.45 27.84 4.85
C HIS A 3 6.42 26.61 5.78
N PRO A 4 6.39 25.37 5.25
CA PRO A 4 6.29 24.15 6.05
C PRO A 4 7.52 23.91 6.94
N GLU A 5 8.72 24.35 6.53
CA GLU A 5 9.94 24.17 7.32
C GLU A 5 9.98 25.07 8.57
N ARG A 6 9.55 26.32 8.44
CA ARG A 6 9.46 27.28 9.55
C ARG A 6 8.38 26.88 10.56
N ASN A 7 7.30 26.27 10.08
CA ASN A 7 6.18 25.82 10.91
C ASN A 7 6.32 24.37 11.37
N ARG A 8 7.44 23.68 11.08
CA ARG A 8 7.63 22.26 11.35
C ARG A 8 7.32 21.85 12.79
N ARG A 9 7.75 22.65 13.77
CA ARG A 9 7.46 22.39 15.19
C ARG A 9 5.97 22.53 15.52
N ALA A 10 5.31 23.54 14.98
CA ALA A 10 3.88 23.75 15.18
C ALA A 10 3.04 22.67 14.48
N ILE A 11 3.47 22.23 13.29
CA ILE A 11 2.85 21.11 12.57
C ILE A 11 2.97 19.83 13.40
N HIS A 12 4.18 19.47 13.86
CA HIS A 12 4.37 18.30 14.70
C HIS A 12 3.56 18.35 16.00
N ALA A 13 3.52 19.52 16.67
CA ALA A 13 2.70 19.66 17.88
C ALA A 13 1.21 19.42 17.61
N VAL A 14 0.69 19.86 16.46
CA VAL A 14 -0.71 19.59 16.06
C VAL A 14 -0.89 18.12 15.66
N GLU A 15 0.05 17.54 14.92
CA GLU A 15 0.01 16.12 14.55
C GLU A 15 0.01 15.21 15.78
N ASP A 16 0.83 15.51 16.78
CA ASP A 16 0.88 14.79 18.04
C ASP A 16 -0.40 14.98 18.85
N ALA A 17 -0.92 16.21 18.96
CA ALA A 17 -2.21 16.44 19.62
C ALA A 17 -3.38 15.72 18.93
N LEU A 18 -3.35 15.61 17.59
CA LEU A 18 -4.34 14.84 16.83
C LEU A 18 -4.19 13.34 17.06
N ARG A 19 -2.95 12.84 17.13
CA ARG A 19 -2.64 11.44 17.45
C ARG A 19 -3.13 11.10 18.85
N ASP A 20 -2.80 11.91 19.84
CA ASP A 20 -3.22 11.74 21.24
C ASP A 20 -4.75 11.71 21.35
N ARG A 21 -5.44 12.64 20.67
CA ARG A 21 -6.90 12.66 20.65
C ARG A 21 -7.48 11.43 19.95
N ALA A 22 -6.85 10.95 18.88
CA ALA A 22 -7.28 9.73 18.19
C ALA A 22 -7.10 8.48 19.09
N GLU A 23 -5.99 8.41 19.82
CA GLU A 23 -5.75 7.34 20.80
C GLU A 23 -6.74 7.39 21.97
N GLU A 24 -7.03 8.58 22.49
CA GLU A 24 -8.04 8.79 23.53
C GLU A 24 -9.41 8.27 23.08
N LEU A 25 -9.86 8.67 21.89
CA LEU A 25 -11.13 8.21 21.31
C LEU A 25 -11.13 6.69 21.07
N ALA A 26 -10.00 6.10 20.65
CA ALA A 26 -9.88 4.66 20.48
C ALA A 26 -10.02 3.93 21.83
N ARG A 27 -9.38 4.43 22.89
CA ARG A 27 -9.50 3.89 24.25
C ARG A 27 -10.92 4.01 24.78
N GLU A 28 -11.60 5.13 24.55
CA GLU A 28 -13.02 5.29 24.91
C GLU A 28 -13.92 4.24 24.24
N LYS A 29 -13.69 3.97 22.95
CA LYS A 29 -14.45 2.94 22.21
C LYS A 29 -14.17 1.53 22.72
N LEU A 30 -12.93 1.22 23.09
CA LEU A 30 -12.59 -0.07 23.69
C LEU A 30 -13.22 -0.25 25.07
N ARG A 31 -13.18 0.78 25.93
CA ARG A 31 -13.87 0.75 27.23
C ARG A 31 -15.37 0.54 27.07
N ALA A 32 -16.00 1.25 26.13
CA ALA A 32 -17.42 1.07 25.85
C ALA A 32 -17.76 -0.34 25.33
N GLU A 33 -16.87 -0.94 24.54
CA GLU A 33 -16.99 -2.35 24.11
C GLU A 33 -16.93 -3.31 25.30
N GLU A 34 -15.92 -3.14 26.16
CA GLU A 34 -15.72 -3.96 27.37
C GLU A 34 -16.91 -3.85 28.33
N GLU A 35 -17.41 -2.64 28.58
CA GLU A 35 -18.59 -2.41 29.41
C GLU A 35 -19.85 -3.07 28.84
N LEU A 36 -20.03 -3.04 27.52
CA LEU A 36 -21.17 -3.68 26.86
C LEU A 36 -21.09 -5.20 26.96
N LEU A 37 -19.91 -5.78 26.72
CA LEU A 37 -19.68 -7.22 26.83
C LEU A 37 -19.75 -7.70 28.29
N ALA A 38 -19.35 -6.87 29.25
CA ALA A 38 -19.50 -7.18 30.67
C ALA A 38 -20.99 -7.26 31.08
N LYS A 39 -21.83 -6.36 30.56
CA LYS A 39 -23.28 -6.38 30.78
C LYS A 39 -23.99 -7.49 30.00
N HIS A 40 -23.48 -7.83 28.82
CA HIS A 40 -24.09 -8.82 27.93
C HIS A 40 -23.06 -9.85 27.44
N PRO A 41 -22.59 -10.79 28.28
CA PRO A 41 -21.50 -11.72 27.94
C PRO A 41 -21.81 -12.69 26.79
N PHE A 42 -23.10 -12.92 26.51
CA PHE A 42 -23.57 -13.78 25.42
C PHE A 42 -23.53 -13.08 24.05
N VAL A 43 -23.36 -11.76 24.02
CA VAL A 43 -23.22 -11.00 22.77
C VAL A 43 -21.81 -11.15 22.24
N VAL A 44 -21.68 -11.59 20.98
CA VAL A 44 -20.40 -11.80 20.30
C VAL A 44 -20.31 -10.87 19.11
N ARG A 45 -19.21 -10.12 19.01
CA ARG A 45 -18.92 -9.30 17.83
C ARG A 45 -18.70 -10.20 16.60
N PRO A 46 -19.46 -10.01 15.51
CA PRO A 46 -19.26 -10.77 14.28
C PRO A 46 -17.84 -10.59 13.73
N ALA A 47 -17.25 -11.68 13.21
CA ALA A 47 -15.88 -11.65 12.69
C ALA A 47 -15.73 -10.64 11.55
N GLY A 48 -14.78 -9.71 11.68
CA GLY A 48 -14.51 -8.66 10.71
C GLY A 48 -15.43 -7.44 10.80
N ALA A 49 -16.38 -7.40 11.75
CA ALA A 49 -17.18 -6.21 12.02
C ALA A 49 -16.41 -5.20 12.88
N PRO A 50 -16.69 -3.89 12.77
CA PRO A 50 -16.25 -2.88 13.72
C PRO A 50 -16.66 -3.20 15.16
N LEU A 51 -16.10 -2.49 16.15
CA LEU A 51 -16.53 -2.55 17.55
C LEU A 51 -18.07 -2.36 17.64
N LEU A 52 -18.73 -3.09 18.54
CA LEU A 52 -20.16 -2.94 18.83
C LEU A 52 -20.52 -1.49 19.16
N ALA A 53 -19.64 -0.78 19.88
CA ALA A 53 -19.78 0.65 20.16
C ALA A 53 -19.71 1.54 18.89
N SER A 54 -19.01 1.11 17.85
CA SER A 54 -18.95 1.80 16.54
C SER A 54 -20.09 1.40 15.62
N LEU A 55 -20.62 0.18 15.74
CA LEU A 55 -21.84 -0.28 15.08
C LEU A 55 -23.12 0.40 15.59
N GLY A 56 -23.02 1.20 16.66
CA GLY A 56 -24.15 1.87 17.28
C GLY A 56 -25.02 0.95 18.14
N VAL A 57 -24.53 -0.25 18.51
CA VAL A 57 -25.28 -1.19 19.36
C VAL A 57 -25.78 -0.56 20.68
N PRO A 58 -24.99 0.27 21.41
CA PRO A 58 -25.47 0.89 22.65
C PRO A 58 -26.67 1.83 22.48
N VAL A 59 -26.81 2.44 21.30
CA VAL A 59 -27.87 3.41 20.98
C VAL A 59 -28.98 2.81 20.13
N ASP A 60 -28.87 1.54 19.75
CA ASP A 60 -29.87 0.86 18.94
C ASP A 60 -31.13 0.57 19.77
N GLU A 61 -32.26 1.15 19.36
CA GLU A 61 -33.53 1.07 20.09
C GLU A 61 -34.00 -0.39 20.27
N GLN A 62 -33.85 -1.23 19.24
CA GLN A 62 -34.25 -2.64 19.31
C GLN A 62 -33.36 -3.43 20.26
N PHE A 63 -32.04 -3.19 20.23
CA PHE A 63 -31.12 -3.80 21.19
C PHE A 63 -31.42 -3.37 22.62
N GLN A 64 -31.75 -2.09 22.86
CA GLN A 64 -32.13 -1.59 24.19
C GLN A 64 -33.42 -2.24 24.70
N GLN A 65 -34.43 -2.41 23.85
CA GLN A 65 -35.68 -3.11 24.21
C GLN A 65 -35.41 -4.57 24.59
N LEU A 66 -34.63 -5.29 23.79
CA LEU A 66 -34.25 -6.68 24.08
C LEU A 66 -33.40 -6.79 25.34
N ALA A 67 -32.52 -5.82 25.62
CA ALA A 67 -31.73 -5.78 26.84
C ALA A 67 -32.62 -5.56 28.09
N GLN A 68 -33.67 -4.74 27.99
CA GLN A 68 -34.65 -4.55 29.07
C GLN A 68 -35.47 -5.82 29.30
N GLU A 69 -35.90 -6.50 28.24
CA GLU A 69 -36.61 -7.78 28.33
C GLU A 69 -35.72 -8.86 28.95
N HIS A 70 -34.44 -8.93 28.54
CA HIS A 70 -33.46 -9.84 29.13
C HIS A 70 -33.28 -9.60 30.63
N ALA A 71 -33.13 -8.33 31.04
CA ALA A 71 -33.00 -7.97 32.45
C ALA A 71 -34.24 -8.37 33.26
N ALA A 72 -35.46 -8.15 32.74
CA ALA A 72 -36.69 -8.55 33.42
C ALA A 72 -36.82 -10.07 33.57
N LEU A 73 -36.43 -10.83 32.55
CA LEU A 73 -36.46 -12.30 32.58
C LEU A 73 -35.37 -12.89 33.49
N ALA A 74 -34.25 -12.19 33.65
CA ALA A 74 -33.10 -12.61 34.45
C ALA A 74 -33.36 -12.57 35.97
N GLU A 75 -34.44 -11.94 36.43
CA GLU A 75 -34.88 -11.96 37.83
C GLU A 75 -35.33 -13.37 38.29
N GLU A 76 -35.95 -14.15 37.39
CA GLU A 76 -36.38 -15.55 37.65
C GLU A 76 -35.72 -16.53 36.66
N PRO A 77 -34.39 -16.73 36.71
CA PRO A 77 -33.64 -17.37 35.62
C PRO A 77 -33.95 -18.88 35.48
N VAL A 78 -34.29 -19.55 36.58
CA VAL A 78 -34.65 -20.98 36.58
C VAL A 78 -36.00 -21.23 35.92
N ARG A 79 -36.93 -20.26 36.03
CA ARG A 79 -38.26 -20.35 35.43
C ARG A 79 -38.25 -19.90 33.97
N ASN A 80 -37.40 -18.93 33.64
CA ASN A 80 -37.36 -18.25 32.36
C ASN A 80 -36.24 -18.73 31.43
N VAL A 81 -35.77 -19.98 31.57
CA VAL A 81 -34.62 -20.51 30.80
C VAL A 81 -34.79 -20.37 29.28
N GLU A 82 -35.92 -20.82 28.74
CA GLU A 82 -36.17 -20.76 27.29
C GLU A 82 -36.44 -19.33 26.79
N PRO A 83 -37.26 -18.50 27.47
CA PRO A 83 -37.38 -17.07 27.15
C PRO A 83 -36.04 -16.32 27.17
N LEU A 84 -35.19 -16.55 28.16
CA LEU A 84 -33.86 -15.93 28.25
C LEU A 84 -33.01 -16.30 27.05
N ARG A 85 -32.90 -17.58 26.72
CA ARG A 85 -32.17 -18.05 25.53
C ARG A 85 -32.72 -17.46 24.24
N ALA A 86 -34.04 -17.28 24.14
CA ALA A 86 -34.67 -16.68 22.97
C ALA A 86 -34.27 -15.20 22.82
N VAL A 87 -34.33 -14.43 23.91
CA VAL A 87 -33.92 -13.01 23.93
C VAL A 87 -32.42 -12.85 23.66
N GLU A 88 -31.57 -13.70 24.24
CA GLU A 88 -30.12 -13.71 23.97
C GLU A 88 -29.82 -13.94 22.49
N ARG A 89 -30.49 -14.91 21.85
CA ARG A 89 -30.38 -15.14 20.41
C ARG A 89 -30.90 -13.95 19.61
N ALA A 90 -31.97 -13.30 20.05
CA ALA A 90 -32.52 -12.12 19.38
C ALA A 90 -31.55 -10.92 19.45
N MET A 91 -30.92 -10.69 20.61
CA MET A 91 -29.88 -9.67 20.78
C MET A 91 -28.68 -9.95 19.86
N GLN A 92 -28.21 -11.20 19.82
CA GLN A 92 -27.13 -11.61 18.94
C GLN A 92 -27.50 -11.44 17.45
N ALA A 93 -28.74 -11.77 17.08
CA ALA A 93 -29.24 -11.58 15.72
C ALA A 93 -29.34 -10.09 15.34
N ARG A 94 -29.73 -9.21 16.27
CA ARG A 94 -29.77 -7.76 16.04
C ARG A 94 -28.37 -7.20 15.79
N VAL A 95 -27.39 -7.62 16.58
CA VAL A 95 -25.98 -7.25 16.39
C VAL A 95 -25.46 -7.72 15.02
N ALA A 96 -25.78 -8.96 14.62
CA ALA A 96 -25.42 -9.47 13.30
C ALA A 96 -26.08 -8.67 12.16
N ALA A 97 -27.34 -8.25 12.33
CA ALA A 97 -28.05 -7.42 11.37
C ALA A 97 -27.42 -6.03 11.23
N LEU A 98 -27.03 -5.39 12.35
CA LEU A 98 -26.32 -4.10 12.33
C LEU A 98 -24.97 -4.22 11.62
N ALA A 99 -24.19 -5.26 11.92
CA ALA A 99 -22.93 -5.53 11.24
C ALA A 99 -23.10 -5.75 9.72
N ALA A 100 -24.16 -6.46 9.31
CA ALA A 100 -24.46 -6.67 7.89
C ALA A 100 -24.90 -5.37 7.19
N ALA A 101 -25.66 -4.52 7.87
CA ALA A 101 -26.07 -3.21 7.35
C ALA A 101 -24.87 -2.28 7.17
N ASP A 102 -23.97 -2.22 8.15
CA ASP A 102 -22.72 -1.45 8.07
C ASP A 102 -21.83 -1.93 6.92
N ALA A 103 -21.60 -3.25 6.82
CA ALA A 103 -20.82 -3.85 5.74
C ALA A 103 -21.42 -3.54 4.35
N LYS A 104 -22.75 -3.53 4.23
CA LYS A 104 -23.43 -3.13 3.00
C LYS A 104 -23.19 -1.65 2.71
N GLY A 105 -23.37 -0.78 3.70
CA GLY A 105 -23.14 0.66 3.61
C GLY A 105 -21.72 1.01 3.17
N ALA A 106 -20.71 0.31 3.70
CA ALA A 106 -19.31 0.50 3.32
C ALA A 106 -19.00 0.04 1.88
N LEU A 107 -19.71 -0.96 1.38
CA LEU A 107 -19.46 -1.56 0.06
C LEU A 107 -20.11 -0.78 -1.09
N GLU A 108 -21.28 -0.18 -0.87
CA GLU A 108 -22.00 0.60 -1.91
C GLU A 108 -21.16 1.71 -2.57
N PRO A 109 -20.44 2.60 -1.85
CA PRO A 109 -19.61 3.62 -2.50
C PRO A 109 -18.46 3.00 -3.31
N ALA A 110 -17.90 1.87 -2.85
CA ALA A 110 -16.85 1.15 -3.58
C ALA A 110 -17.40 0.47 -4.85
N LYS A 111 -18.62 -0.07 -4.81
CA LYS A 111 -19.31 -0.59 -5.99
C LYS A 111 -19.63 0.53 -6.98
N ALA A 112 -20.21 1.64 -6.50
CA ALA A 112 -20.53 2.81 -7.32
C ALA A 112 -19.26 3.36 -7.98
N ALA A 113 -18.15 3.42 -7.24
CA ALA A 113 -16.86 3.80 -7.79
C ALA A 113 -16.41 2.85 -8.92
N ARG A 114 -16.49 1.54 -8.72
CA ARG A 114 -16.14 0.56 -9.78
C ARG A 114 -17.00 0.69 -11.04
N VAL A 115 -18.29 0.96 -10.88
CA VAL A 115 -19.21 1.21 -12.01
C VAL A 115 -18.79 2.47 -12.76
N LEU A 116 -18.50 3.56 -12.03
CA LEU A 116 -18.03 4.81 -12.60
C LEU A 116 -16.71 4.63 -13.37
N VAL A 117 -15.73 3.89 -12.83
CA VAL A 117 -14.48 3.60 -13.56
C VAL A 117 -14.75 2.84 -14.86
N ARG A 118 -15.68 1.87 -14.83
CA ARG A 118 -15.99 1.06 -16.01
C ARG A 118 -16.68 1.87 -17.10
N GLU A 119 -17.64 2.71 -16.73
CA GLU A 119 -18.47 3.48 -17.68
C GLU A 119 -17.78 4.77 -18.13
N HIS A 120 -16.98 5.36 -17.23
CA HIS A 120 -16.29 6.63 -17.41
C HIS A 120 -14.81 6.55 -16.96
N PRO A 121 -13.95 5.81 -17.71
CA PRO A 121 -12.53 5.68 -17.36
C PRO A 121 -11.78 7.01 -17.27
N MET A 122 -12.23 8.01 -18.05
CA MET A 122 -11.63 9.36 -18.09
C MET A 122 -11.77 10.11 -16.77
N CYS A 123 -12.67 9.70 -15.88
CA CYS A 123 -12.85 10.32 -14.56
C CYS A 123 -11.79 9.89 -13.53
N MET A 124 -10.87 8.97 -13.87
CA MET A 124 -9.77 8.60 -12.96
C MET A 124 -8.84 9.80 -12.71
N PRO A 125 -8.37 10.06 -11.47
CA PRO A 125 -8.61 9.30 -10.24
C PRO A 125 -9.86 9.73 -9.44
N TYR A 126 -10.67 10.67 -9.95
CA TYR A 126 -11.84 11.28 -9.29
C TYR A 126 -13.07 10.37 -9.33
N VAL A 127 -12.97 9.24 -8.62
CA VAL A 127 -14.00 8.21 -8.63
C VAL A 127 -14.87 8.30 -7.37
N HIS A 128 -15.94 9.07 -7.45
CA HIS A 128 -16.80 9.36 -6.30
C HIS A 128 -18.28 9.01 -6.57
N PRO A 129 -19.03 8.40 -5.63
CA PRO A 129 -20.45 8.04 -5.82
C PRO A 129 -21.41 9.21 -6.08
N ASP A 130 -20.97 10.45 -5.88
CA ASP A 130 -21.77 11.65 -6.17
C ASP A 130 -21.52 12.18 -7.59
N VAL A 131 -20.47 11.75 -8.28
CA VAL A 131 -20.20 12.15 -9.68
C VAL A 131 -21.36 11.74 -10.60
N PRO A 132 -21.88 10.49 -10.56
CA PRO A 132 -23.04 10.12 -11.36
C PRO A 132 -24.36 10.80 -10.95
N LYS A 133 -24.41 11.42 -9.77
CA LYS A 133 -25.61 12.14 -9.28
C LYS A 133 -25.59 13.61 -9.69
N ASP A 134 -24.45 14.10 -10.16
CA ASP A 134 -24.32 15.47 -10.61
C ASP A 134 -25.06 15.66 -11.94
N ALA A 135 -25.91 16.69 -12.01
CA ALA A 135 -26.75 16.93 -13.17
C ALA A 135 -25.92 17.28 -14.41
N ALA A 136 -24.92 18.14 -14.27
CA ALA A 136 -24.04 18.53 -15.37
C ALA A 136 -23.22 17.34 -15.88
N PHE A 137 -22.69 16.52 -14.98
CA PHE A 137 -22.01 15.27 -15.34
C PHE A 137 -22.94 14.31 -16.09
N SER A 138 -24.19 14.18 -15.65
CA SER A 138 -25.20 13.32 -16.29
C SER A 138 -25.51 13.77 -17.72
N GLU A 139 -25.62 15.08 -17.95
CA GLU A 139 -25.80 15.63 -19.29
C GLU A 139 -24.60 15.35 -20.20
N LEU A 140 -23.37 15.50 -19.68
CA LEU A 140 -22.15 15.17 -20.41
C LEU A 140 -22.06 13.67 -20.72
N ALA A 141 -22.48 12.81 -19.79
CA ALA A 141 -22.53 11.36 -20.00
C ALA A 141 -23.50 10.97 -21.12
N GLU A 142 -24.67 11.62 -21.21
CA GLU A 142 -25.61 11.42 -22.33
C GLU A 142 -25.04 11.96 -23.65
N LYS A 143 -24.42 13.15 -23.67
CA LYS A 143 -23.72 13.68 -24.85
C LYS A 143 -22.63 12.73 -25.33
N ARG A 144 -21.85 12.15 -24.42
CA ARG A 144 -20.84 11.14 -24.77
C ARG A 144 -21.49 9.89 -25.36
N ARG A 145 -22.61 9.43 -24.79
CA ARG A 145 -23.36 8.27 -25.29
C ARG A 145 -23.85 8.47 -26.72
N THR A 146 -24.29 9.67 -27.08
CA THR A 146 -24.70 9.98 -28.47
C THR A 146 -23.50 10.04 -29.42
N LEU A 147 -22.39 10.64 -29.01
CA LEU A 147 -21.17 10.73 -29.83
C LEU A 147 -20.51 9.37 -30.08
N LEU A 148 -20.65 8.43 -29.16
CA LEU A 148 -20.17 7.04 -29.30
C LEU A 148 -20.87 6.25 -30.42
N SER A 149 -21.93 6.79 -31.03
CA SER A 149 -22.56 6.17 -32.22
C SER A 149 -21.65 6.11 -33.44
N ASP A 150 -20.75 7.09 -33.62
CA ASP A 150 -19.76 7.16 -34.69
C ASP A 150 -18.45 7.78 -34.18
N PRO A 151 -17.59 6.99 -33.50
CA PRO A 151 -16.42 7.52 -32.79
C PRO A 151 -15.32 8.04 -33.71
N GLU A 152 -15.22 7.54 -34.95
CA GLU A 152 -14.21 8.01 -35.91
C GLU A 152 -14.53 9.42 -36.39
N ARG A 153 -15.80 9.65 -36.76
CA ARG A 153 -16.28 10.97 -37.18
C ARG A 153 -16.34 11.96 -36.03
N ASN A 154 -16.65 11.47 -34.82
CA ASN A 154 -16.83 12.29 -33.63
C ASN A 154 -15.58 12.38 -32.74
N ALA A 155 -14.38 12.05 -33.25
CA ALA A 155 -13.18 11.97 -32.43
C ALA A 155 -12.84 13.26 -31.66
N ALA A 156 -12.95 14.42 -32.31
CA ALA A 156 -12.70 15.72 -31.66
C ALA A 156 -13.77 16.08 -30.60
N PRO A 157 -15.08 16.07 -30.90
CA PRO A 157 -16.10 16.35 -29.88
C PRO A 157 -16.15 15.30 -28.76
N LEU A 158 -15.80 14.04 -29.02
CA LEU A 158 -15.71 13.01 -27.99
C LEU A 158 -14.62 13.34 -26.97
N ARG A 159 -13.43 13.76 -27.44
CA ARG A 159 -12.33 14.19 -26.56
C ARG A 159 -12.72 15.41 -25.71
N ALA A 160 -13.36 16.40 -26.32
CA ALA A 160 -13.82 17.59 -25.60
C ALA A 160 -14.82 17.24 -24.50
N VAL A 161 -15.82 16.40 -24.80
CA VAL A 161 -16.79 15.95 -23.79
C VAL A 161 -16.12 15.11 -22.70
N GLU A 162 -15.16 14.25 -23.05
CA GLU A 162 -14.41 13.46 -22.07
C GLU A 162 -13.52 14.30 -21.14
N GLU A 163 -12.95 15.40 -21.64
CA GLU A 163 -12.22 16.40 -20.86
C GLU A 163 -13.15 17.16 -19.90
N GLU A 164 -14.30 17.64 -20.39
CA GLU A 164 -15.34 18.28 -19.56
C GLU A 164 -15.86 17.34 -18.46
N MET A 165 -16.01 16.04 -18.77
CA MET A 165 -16.38 15.02 -17.79
C MET A 165 -15.30 14.81 -16.73
N HIS A 166 -14.02 14.85 -17.11
CA HIS A 166 -12.90 14.75 -16.17
C HIS A 166 -12.87 15.95 -15.22
N GLU A 167 -12.97 17.16 -15.76
CA GLU A 167 -13.01 18.40 -14.98
C GLU A 167 -14.19 18.42 -14.02
N ARG A 168 -15.39 18.07 -14.50
CA ARG A 168 -16.58 18.05 -13.65
C ARG A 168 -16.49 17.00 -12.54
N ALA A 169 -15.92 15.83 -12.82
CA ALA A 169 -15.67 14.81 -11.80
C ALA A 169 -14.69 15.32 -10.72
N ALA A 170 -13.64 16.04 -11.12
CA ALA A 170 -12.70 16.68 -10.21
C ALA A 170 -13.38 17.75 -9.33
N GLU A 171 -14.24 18.58 -9.92
CA GLU A 171 -15.03 19.58 -9.19
C GLU A 171 -15.97 18.96 -8.15
N VAL A 172 -16.72 17.92 -8.53
CA VAL A 172 -17.64 17.23 -7.60
C VAL A 172 -16.87 16.60 -6.44
N ALA A 173 -15.72 15.98 -6.72
CA ALA A 173 -14.83 15.45 -5.69
C ALA A 173 -14.31 16.56 -4.76
N ALA A 174 -13.91 17.72 -5.31
CA ALA A 174 -13.45 18.87 -4.54
C ALA A 174 -14.57 19.52 -3.70
N GLN A 175 -15.78 19.66 -4.24
CA GLN A 175 -16.93 20.21 -3.54
C GLN A 175 -17.32 19.34 -2.36
N ARG A 176 -17.31 18.00 -2.51
CA ARG A 176 -17.52 17.12 -1.37
C ARG A 176 -16.42 17.29 -0.34
N LYS A 177 -15.15 17.30 -0.73
CA LYS A 177 -14.02 17.54 0.19
C LYS A 177 -14.23 18.83 1.01
N ARG A 178 -14.81 19.88 0.40
CA ARG A 178 -15.18 21.13 1.08
C ARG A 178 -16.38 20.97 2.03
N ARG A 179 -17.43 20.22 1.65
CA ARG A 179 -18.64 19.97 2.46
C ARG A 179 -18.41 19.01 3.63
N THR A 180 -17.60 17.96 3.44
CA THR A 180 -17.22 17.01 4.51
C THR A 180 -16.05 17.48 5.34
N ARG A 181 -15.37 18.56 4.97
CA ARG A 181 -14.44 19.24 5.86
C ARG A 181 -15.29 19.85 6.98
N PRO A 182 -15.11 19.44 8.25
CA PRO A 182 -15.81 20.08 9.36
C PRO A 182 -15.53 21.59 9.29
N GLU A 183 -16.58 22.37 9.47
CA GLU A 183 -16.60 23.83 9.39
C GLU A 183 -15.74 24.43 10.50
N ARG A 184 -14.41 24.36 10.36
CA ARG A 184 -13.45 25.11 11.15
C ARG A 184 -12.36 25.66 10.22
N LEU A 185 -12.15 26.97 10.39
CA LEU A 185 -11.15 27.85 9.79
C LEU A 185 -11.39 28.25 8.32
N ALA A 186 -12.35 29.16 8.15
CA ALA A 186 -12.19 30.26 7.20
C ALA A 186 -10.96 31.10 7.63
N TYR A 187 -9.85 30.95 6.91
CA TYR A 187 -8.86 32.01 6.78
C TYR A 187 -8.38 31.95 5.33
N SER A 188 -8.97 32.80 4.49
CA SER A 188 -8.39 33.12 3.20
C SER A 188 -7.41 34.26 3.46
N VAL A 189 -6.12 34.00 3.25
CA VAL A 189 -5.17 35.09 3.01
C VAL A 189 -5.55 35.66 1.64
N GLN A 190 -5.79 36.96 1.57
CA GLN A 190 -6.12 37.64 0.34
C GLN A 190 -4.82 37.97 -0.42
N MET A 191 -4.85 37.88 -1.75
CA MET A 191 -3.71 38.18 -2.63
C MET A 191 -3.20 39.63 -2.57
N ALA A 192 -3.76 40.48 -1.71
CA ALA A 192 -3.35 41.86 -1.49
C ALA A 192 -2.19 42.00 -0.47
N ASP A 193 -1.83 40.94 0.25
CA ASP A 193 -0.82 41.01 1.32
C ASP A 193 0.62 40.69 0.87
N VAL A 194 0.84 40.46 -0.43
CA VAL A 194 2.18 40.19 -0.98
C VAL A 194 2.74 41.46 -1.62
N GLN A 195 3.70 42.11 -0.95
CA GLN A 195 4.52 43.17 -1.57
C GLN A 195 5.66 42.51 -2.37
N PRO A 196 5.72 42.68 -3.70
CA PRO A 196 6.63 41.95 -4.59
C PRO A 196 8.11 42.37 -4.49
N GLU A 197 8.42 43.43 -3.74
CA GLU A 197 9.74 44.10 -3.77
C GLU A 197 10.83 43.44 -2.88
N ARG A 198 10.58 42.25 -2.30
CA ARG A 198 11.48 41.64 -1.29
C ARG A 198 11.94 40.21 -1.57
N ALA A 199 11.83 39.73 -2.80
CA ALA A 199 12.49 38.49 -3.20
C ALA A 199 13.86 38.81 -3.81
N GLY A 200 14.92 38.65 -3.02
CA GLY A 200 16.29 38.63 -3.55
C GLY A 200 16.47 37.41 -4.45
N GLU A 201 17.10 37.59 -5.60
CA GLU A 201 17.44 36.52 -6.54
C GLU A 201 18.31 35.46 -5.85
N VAL A 202 17.80 34.24 -5.77
CA VAL A 202 18.59 33.07 -5.37
C VAL A 202 19.15 32.44 -6.65
N ARG A 203 20.45 32.62 -6.88
CA ARG A 203 21.20 31.81 -7.85
C ARG A 203 21.60 30.50 -7.18
N GLU A 204 20.99 29.40 -7.59
CA GLU A 204 21.51 28.07 -7.28
C GLU A 204 22.74 27.80 -8.14
N ALA A 205 23.81 27.32 -7.50
CA ALA A 205 25.05 26.97 -8.17
C ALA A 205 24.88 25.65 -8.93
N GLU A 206 25.20 25.65 -10.22
CA GLU A 206 25.27 24.47 -11.06
C GLU A 206 26.37 23.54 -10.52
N ALA A 207 25.98 22.46 -9.84
CA ALA A 207 26.87 21.34 -9.60
C ALA A 207 26.72 20.36 -10.77
N ASP A 208 27.85 20.05 -11.41
CA ASP A 208 28.01 19.21 -12.59
C ASP A 208 27.18 17.93 -12.52
N THR A 209 26.03 17.94 -13.21
CA THR A 209 25.20 16.74 -13.39
C THR A 209 25.74 15.97 -14.59
N ALA A 210 26.82 15.22 -14.40
CA ALA A 210 27.22 14.20 -15.35
C ALA A 210 26.28 12.98 -15.18
N PRO A 211 25.52 12.58 -16.21
CA PRO A 211 24.63 11.43 -16.10
C PRO A 211 25.47 10.14 -16.21
N PHE A 212 25.79 9.54 -15.06
CA PHE A 212 26.35 8.19 -15.02
C PHE A 212 25.21 7.19 -15.29
N LEU A 213 24.84 7.02 -16.56
CA LEU A 213 23.97 5.93 -17.01
C LEU A 213 24.80 4.66 -17.12
N SER A 214 24.99 3.97 -16.00
CA SER A 214 25.56 2.62 -15.99
C SER A 214 25.02 1.82 -14.82
N GLY A 215 24.03 0.97 -15.09
CA GLY A 215 23.95 -0.35 -14.44
C GLY A 215 22.75 -0.66 -13.57
N THR A 216 21.81 0.26 -13.34
CA THR A 216 20.52 -0.10 -12.73
C THR A 216 19.44 0.01 -13.80
N GLU A 217 18.92 -1.12 -14.25
CA GLU A 217 17.65 -1.14 -14.97
C GLU A 217 16.60 -0.55 -14.04
N VAL A 218 16.20 0.69 -14.33
CA VAL A 218 15.11 1.36 -13.63
C VAL A 218 13.83 0.62 -14.01
N ARG A 219 13.46 -0.38 -13.20
CA ARG A 219 12.27 -1.22 -13.39
C ARG A 219 11.03 -0.49 -12.85
N ASP A 220 10.78 0.70 -13.38
CA ASP A 220 9.66 1.56 -13.03
C ASP A 220 8.70 1.68 -14.22
N PRO A 221 7.44 1.25 -14.10
CA PRO A 221 6.49 1.26 -15.21
C PRO A 221 6.29 2.64 -15.85
N TYR A 222 6.32 3.69 -15.04
CA TYR A 222 6.18 5.06 -15.54
C TYR A 222 7.42 5.52 -16.32
N TYR A 223 8.63 5.22 -15.84
CA TYR A 223 9.86 5.47 -16.57
C TYR A 223 9.91 4.70 -17.90
N GLU A 224 9.40 3.46 -17.94
CA GLU A 224 9.26 2.68 -19.17
C GLU A 224 8.30 3.34 -20.17
N GLU A 225 7.17 3.87 -19.70
CA GLU A 225 6.24 4.64 -20.53
C GLU A 225 6.92 5.88 -21.14
N LEU A 226 7.69 6.64 -20.34
CA LEU A 226 8.45 7.79 -20.83
C LEU A 226 9.50 7.38 -21.88
N MET A 227 10.17 6.25 -21.68
CA MET A 227 11.10 5.68 -22.66
C MET A 227 10.40 5.36 -23.99
N THR A 228 9.20 4.75 -23.94
CA THR A 228 8.42 4.45 -25.15
C THR A 228 7.94 5.70 -25.86
N LEU A 229 7.49 6.71 -25.11
CA LEU A 229 7.05 7.99 -25.65
C LEU A 229 8.21 8.75 -26.30
N ARG A 230 9.39 8.74 -25.68
CA ARG A 230 10.59 9.32 -26.28
C ARG A 230 10.94 8.61 -27.59
N ALA A 231 10.87 7.28 -27.62
CA ALA A 231 11.15 6.49 -28.82
C ALA A 231 10.16 6.78 -29.96
N SER A 232 8.86 6.93 -29.67
CA SER A 232 7.86 7.28 -30.70
C SER A 232 8.10 8.68 -31.27
N LEU A 233 8.37 9.67 -30.41
CA LEU A 233 8.64 11.05 -30.84
C LEU A 233 9.91 11.16 -31.71
N MET A 234 10.92 10.33 -31.41
CA MET A 234 12.13 10.20 -32.24
C MET A 234 11.82 9.62 -33.63
N VAL A 235 10.95 8.62 -33.73
CA VAL A 235 10.54 8.02 -35.01
C VAL A 235 9.68 8.98 -35.84
N GLU A 236 8.78 9.73 -35.20
CA GLU A 236 7.90 10.70 -35.87
C GLU A 236 8.65 11.91 -36.46
N GLY A 237 9.82 12.24 -35.93
CA GLY A 237 10.68 13.29 -36.48
C GLY A 237 11.33 14.14 -35.39
N PRO A 238 12.64 13.99 -35.14
CA PRO A 238 13.30 14.58 -33.98
C PRO A 238 13.35 16.11 -34.02
N LYS A 239 13.46 16.71 -35.21
CA LYS A 239 13.48 18.18 -35.36
C LYS A 239 12.12 18.81 -35.08
N ARG A 240 11.03 18.18 -35.55
CA ARG A 240 9.66 18.66 -35.33
C ARG A 240 9.22 18.50 -33.88
N ASN A 241 9.70 17.43 -33.24
CA ASN A 241 9.35 17.08 -31.88
C ASN A 241 10.42 17.49 -30.84
N ALA A 242 11.37 18.36 -31.19
CA ALA A 242 12.53 18.68 -30.35
C ALA A 242 12.15 19.12 -28.92
N ASP A 243 11.18 20.02 -28.80
CA ASP A 243 10.72 20.50 -27.49
C ASP A 243 10.02 19.41 -26.67
N LYS A 244 9.25 18.53 -27.33
CA LYS A 244 8.57 17.41 -26.68
C LYS A 244 9.56 16.34 -26.22
N ILE A 245 10.56 16.04 -27.05
CA ILE A 245 11.64 15.11 -26.70
C ILE A 245 12.41 15.64 -25.49
N ARG A 246 12.78 16.92 -25.49
CA ARG A 246 13.44 17.55 -24.33
C ARG A 246 12.57 17.48 -23.06
N ALA A 247 11.28 17.76 -23.18
CA ALA A 247 10.36 17.69 -22.05
C ALA A 247 10.26 16.27 -21.47
N VAL A 248 10.16 15.24 -22.33
CA VAL A 248 10.14 13.83 -21.89
C VAL A 248 11.48 13.43 -21.27
N GLU A 249 12.61 13.88 -21.84
CA GLU A 249 13.94 13.62 -21.28
C GLU A 249 14.14 14.25 -19.90
N GLU A 250 13.62 15.46 -19.66
CA GLU A 250 13.62 16.04 -18.31
C GLU A 250 12.73 15.27 -17.34
N GLN A 251 11.51 14.89 -17.75
CA GLN A 251 10.65 14.04 -16.91
C GLN A 251 11.32 12.72 -16.54
N MET A 252 12.10 12.14 -17.46
CA MET A 252 12.89 10.95 -17.17
C MET A 252 14.00 11.23 -16.14
N LYS A 253 14.73 12.35 -16.26
CA LYS A 253 15.76 12.72 -15.27
C LYS A 253 15.15 12.94 -13.89
N ASP A 254 14.06 13.68 -13.81
CA ASP A 254 13.30 13.93 -12.59
C ASP A 254 12.84 12.63 -11.95
N ARG A 255 12.26 11.72 -12.74
CA ARG A 255 11.82 10.41 -12.26
C ARG A 255 12.99 9.58 -11.75
N ALA A 256 14.14 9.61 -12.41
CA ALA A 256 15.33 8.90 -11.95
C ALA A 256 15.88 9.47 -10.63
N VAL A 257 15.86 10.80 -10.45
CA VAL A 257 16.22 11.45 -9.17
C VAL A 257 15.24 11.05 -8.07
N GLN A 258 13.94 11.08 -8.38
CA GLN A 258 12.89 10.70 -7.44
C GLN A 258 13.08 9.26 -6.96
N LEU A 259 13.26 8.30 -7.88
CA LEU A 259 13.45 6.90 -7.52
C LEU A 259 14.66 6.67 -6.62
N ARG A 260 15.80 7.31 -6.92
CA ARG A 260 16.98 7.25 -6.05
C ARG A 260 16.69 7.80 -4.65
N THR A 261 16.00 8.93 -4.59
CA THR A 261 15.64 9.58 -3.33
C THR A 261 14.71 8.70 -2.50
N ASP A 262 13.76 8.03 -3.16
CA ASP A 262 12.83 7.11 -2.52
C ASP A 262 13.54 5.83 -2.04
N ASP A 263 14.49 5.30 -2.81
CA ASP A 263 15.35 4.17 -2.42
C ASP A 263 16.23 4.52 -1.21
N GLU A 264 16.86 5.70 -1.18
CA GLU A 264 17.64 6.18 -0.05
C GLU A 264 16.77 6.34 1.20
N ARG A 265 15.55 6.89 1.05
CA ARG A 265 14.59 7.01 2.16
C ARG A 265 14.15 5.64 2.67
N ALA A 266 13.90 4.68 1.79
CA ALA A 266 13.53 3.32 2.15
C ALA A 266 14.67 2.60 2.88
N ALA A 267 15.91 2.72 2.39
CA ALA A 267 17.10 2.20 3.05
C ALA A 267 17.30 2.81 4.44
N ALA A 268 17.15 4.14 4.56
CA ALA A 268 17.22 4.83 5.85
C ALA A 268 16.10 4.37 6.81
N ALA A 269 14.89 4.08 6.31
CA ALA A 269 13.81 3.54 7.13
C ALA A 269 14.15 2.13 7.66
N ARG A 270 14.69 1.24 6.82
CA ARG A 270 15.16 -0.09 7.25
C ARG A 270 16.23 -0.01 8.33
N VAL A 271 17.22 0.87 8.14
CA VAL A 271 18.27 1.13 9.13
C VAL A 271 17.68 1.58 10.47
N ARG A 272 16.71 2.51 10.48
CA ARG A 272 16.06 2.94 11.73
C ARG A 272 15.32 1.80 12.44
N VAL A 273 14.62 0.95 11.69
CA VAL A 273 13.93 -0.22 12.26
C VAL A 273 14.95 -1.20 12.85
N ARG A 274 16.00 -1.50 12.12
CA ARG A 274 17.09 -2.37 12.59
C ARG A 274 17.74 -1.83 13.85
N ASP A 275 18.10 -0.56 13.87
CA ASP A 275 18.79 0.05 15.00
C ASP A 275 17.88 0.04 16.25
N ALA A 276 16.58 0.31 16.09
CA ALA A 276 15.60 0.15 17.17
C ALA A 276 15.44 -1.31 17.64
N LEU A 277 15.51 -2.29 16.73
CA LEU A 277 15.48 -3.71 17.09
C LEU A 277 16.75 -4.13 17.84
N LEU A 278 17.92 -3.58 17.50
CA LEU A 278 19.18 -3.85 18.20
C LEU A 278 19.22 -3.20 19.60
N GLU A 279 18.60 -2.03 19.76
CA GLU A 279 18.39 -1.41 21.07
C GLU A 279 17.45 -2.25 21.94
N GLN A 280 16.36 -2.76 21.36
CA GLN A 280 15.39 -3.62 22.07
C GLN A 280 15.96 -5.01 22.38
N TYR A 281 16.75 -5.57 21.45
CA TYR A 281 17.28 -6.93 21.53
C TYR A 281 18.82 -6.96 21.37
N PRO A 282 19.59 -6.46 22.36
CA PRO A 282 21.06 -6.47 22.29
C PRO A 282 21.69 -7.87 22.16
N LEU A 283 20.93 -8.92 22.49
CA LEU A 283 21.33 -10.33 22.40
C LEU A 283 21.35 -10.87 20.97
N LEU A 284 20.66 -10.20 20.03
CA LEU A 284 20.54 -10.62 18.64
C LEU A 284 21.59 -9.91 17.76
N PRO A 285 22.18 -10.62 16.78
CA PRO A 285 23.07 -9.99 15.80
C PRO A 285 22.29 -9.12 14.81
N LYS A 286 23.01 -8.26 14.08
CA LYS A 286 22.42 -7.43 13.01
C LYS A 286 21.80 -8.25 11.87
N GLU A 287 22.34 -9.45 11.66
CA GLU A 287 21.90 -10.41 10.66
C GLU A 287 21.89 -11.80 11.29
N VAL A 288 20.81 -12.56 11.06
CA VAL A 288 20.66 -13.96 11.50
C VAL A 288 20.63 -14.83 10.25
N HIS A 289 21.57 -15.77 10.13
CA HIS A 289 21.75 -16.61 8.93
C HIS A 289 21.80 -15.81 7.60
N GLY A 290 22.35 -14.59 7.64
CA GLY A 290 22.45 -13.70 6.48
C GLY A 290 21.18 -12.92 6.14
N ILE A 291 20.13 -13.02 6.97
CA ILE A 291 18.90 -12.25 6.86
C ILE A 291 18.96 -11.05 7.81
N PRO A 292 18.75 -9.80 7.33
CA PRO A 292 18.72 -8.62 8.19
C PRO A 292 17.65 -8.74 9.28
N LEU A 293 17.97 -8.29 10.49
CA LEU A 293 17.08 -8.40 11.64
C LEU A 293 15.72 -7.72 11.40
N GLU A 294 15.72 -6.61 10.67
CA GLU A 294 14.51 -5.87 10.29
C GLU A 294 13.60 -6.60 9.28
N GLU A 295 14.07 -7.69 8.67
CA GLU A 295 13.29 -8.53 7.75
C GLU A 295 12.67 -9.75 8.45
N LEU A 296 13.06 -10.03 9.71
CA LEU A 296 12.50 -11.14 10.49
C LEU A 296 11.19 -10.74 11.19
N PRO A 297 10.16 -11.60 11.17
CA PRO A 297 8.85 -11.32 11.77
C PRO A 297 8.85 -11.54 13.30
N LEU A 298 9.84 -11.00 14.02
CA LEU A 298 10.05 -11.26 15.45
C LEU A 298 8.83 -10.86 16.31
N ARG A 299 8.21 -9.72 16.02
CA ARG A 299 7.05 -9.20 16.78
C ARG A 299 5.73 -9.90 16.45
N ASP A 300 5.67 -10.60 15.33
CA ASP A 300 4.49 -11.34 14.87
C ASP A 300 4.58 -12.84 15.25
N ASP A 301 5.66 -13.25 15.91
CA ASP A 301 5.92 -14.63 16.30
C ASP A 301 5.63 -14.86 17.78
N ASP A 302 4.58 -15.63 18.06
CA ASP A 302 4.10 -15.87 19.43
C ASP A 302 5.18 -16.48 20.34
N GLU A 303 5.99 -17.43 19.83
CA GLU A 303 7.06 -18.08 20.61
C GLU A 303 8.18 -17.09 20.97
N PHE A 304 8.54 -16.18 20.06
CA PHE A 304 9.51 -15.13 20.33
C PHE A 304 8.98 -14.12 21.35
N VAL A 305 7.72 -13.71 21.22
CA VAL A 305 7.05 -12.78 22.14
C VAL A 305 6.91 -13.39 23.53
N ASP A 306 6.58 -14.67 23.64
CA ASP A 306 6.50 -15.37 24.93
C ASP A 306 7.87 -15.41 25.63
N ALA A 307 8.94 -15.69 24.88
CA ALA A 307 10.31 -15.67 25.40
C ALA A 307 10.76 -14.25 25.81
N GLU A 308 10.37 -13.21 25.08
CA GLU A 308 10.59 -11.81 25.45
C GLU A 308 9.89 -11.46 26.77
N GLN A 309 8.63 -11.87 26.95
CA GLN A 309 7.90 -11.63 28.19
C GLN A 309 8.52 -12.36 29.37
N GLU A 310 9.00 -13.59 29.18
CA GLU A 310 9.72 -14.35 30.19
C GLU A 310 11.03 -13.65 30.57
N HIS A 311 11.80 -13.19 29.58
CA HIS A 311 13.03 -12.41 29.80
C HIS A 311 12.76 -11.15 30.62
N ALA A 312 11.72 -10.37 30.27
CA ALA A 312 11.33 -9.17 31.00
C ALA A 312 10.91 -9.45 32.45
N ARG A 313 10.15 -10.54 32.69
CA ARG A 313 9.78 -10.98 34.05
C ARG A 313 11.01 -11.38 34.86
N LEU A 314 11.94 -12.12 34.25
CA LEU A 314 13.17 -12.56 34.92
C LEU A 314 14.13 -11.41 35.20
N ALA A 315 14.19 -10.40 34.32
CA ALA A 315 15.01 -9.21 34.47
C ALA A 315 14.53 -8.23 35.55
N THR A 316 13.25 -8.30 35.94
CA THR A 316 12.64 -7.37 36.93
C THR A 316 13.17 -7.59 38.35
N ASP A 317 13.52 -8.83 38.73
CA ASP A 317 14.13 -9.14 40.04
C ASP A 317 15.25 -10.20 39.91
N PRO A 318 16.47 -9.78 39.51
CA PRO A 318 17.59 -10.69 39.24
C PRO A 318 18.09 -11.46 40.46
N VAL A 319 17.79 -10.98 41.68
CA VAL A 319 18.29 -11.54 42.94
C VAL A 319 17.35 -12.63 43.45
N ARG A 320 16.05 -12.52 43.15
CA ARG A 320 15.01 -13.43 43.64
C ARG A 320 14.69 -14.57 42.66
N ASN A 321 15.04 -14.40 41.39
CA ASN A 321 14.88 -15.43 40.36
C ASN A 321 16.06 -16.41 40.40
N ALA A 322 15.77 -17.67 40.73
CA ALA A 322 16.78 -18.73 40.85
C ALA A 322 17.40 -19.14 39.51
N GLU A 323 16.70 -18.90 38.40
CA GLU A 323 17.20 -19.12 37.04
C GLU A 323 17.62 -17.79 36.39
N PRO A 324 18.80 -17.72 35.76
CA PRO A 324 19.25 -16.51 35.10
C PRO A 324 18.41 -16.24 33.83
N PRO A 325 18.20 -14.96 33.44
CA PRO A 325 17.48 -14.59 32.21
C PRO A 325 18.09 -15.21 30.94
N ARG A 326 19.33 -15.72 31.02
CA ARG A 326 20.06 -16.40 29.94
C ARG A 326 19.29 -17.52 29.26
N ALA A 327 18.49 -18.30 29.98
CA ALA A 327 17.71 -19.37 29.36
C ALA A 327 16.59 -18.83 28.46
N ALA A 328 16.00 -17.68 28.82
CA ALA A 328 15.05 -16.97 27.97
C ALA A 328 15.77 -16.30 26.78
N GLU A 329 16.94 -15.71 26.99
CA GLU A 329 17.78 -15.13 25.92
C GLU A 329 18.17 -16.17 24.86
N GLU A 330 18.54 -17.38 25.29
CA GLU A 330 18.87 -18.49 24.39
C GLU A 330 17.65 -18.91 23.57
N ARG A 331 16.47 -19.03 24.19
CA ARG A 331 15.21 -19.31 23.47
C ARG A 331 14.85 -18.22 22.46
N MET A 332 15.04 -16.95 22.80
CA MET A 332 14.84 -15.82 21.86
C MET A 332 15.79 -15.95 20.66
N ARG A 333 17.06 -16.30 20.89
CA ARG A 333 18.05 -16.49 19.83
C ARG A 333 17.71 -17.68 18.93
N GLU A 334 17.44 -18.83 19.52
CA GLU A 334 17.05 -20.04 18.77
C GLU A 334 15.79 -19.80 17.94
N ARG A 335 14.82 -19.04 18.48
CA ARG A 335 13.61 -18.72 17.72
C ARG A 335 13.90 -17.76 16.56
N ALA A 336 14.74 -16.76 16.76
CA ALA A 336 15.18 -15.88 15.68
C ALA A 336 15.93 -16.65 14.57
N GLU A 337 16.78 -17.62 14.93
CA GLU A 337 17.46 -18.50 13.97
C GLU A 337 16.47 -19.36 13.18
N LYS A 338 15.48 -19.97 13.85
CA LYS A 338 14.41 -20.73 13.17
C LYS A 338 13.59 -19.86 12.21
N LEU A 339 13.28 -18.62 12.61
CA LEU A 339 12.57 -17.67 11.75
C LEU A 339 13.41 -17.30 10.52
N ALA A 340 14.72 -17.15 10.68
CA ALA A 340 15.63 -16.92 9.57
C ALA A 340 15.68 -18.13 8.61
N ASP A 341 15.74 -19.36 9.13
CA ASP A 341 15.70 -20.57 8.30
C ASP A 341 14.40 -20.69 7.51
N VAL A 342 13.27 -20.38 8.13
CA VAL A 342 11.96 -20.36 7.45
C VAL A 342 11.95 -19.30 6.35
N ALA A 343 12.44 -18.09 6.63
CA ALA A 343 12.51 -17.02 5.65
C ALA A 343 13.42 -17.38 4.47
N ALA A 344 14.58 -18.01 4.72
CA ALA A 344 15.49 -18.50 3.68
C ALA A 344 14.83 -19.59 2.81
N ALA A 345 14.15 -20.56 3.43
CA ALA A 345 13.44 -21.61 2.72
C ALA A 345 12.25 -21.08 1.90
N GLU A 346 11.52 -20.09 2.42
CA GLU A 346 10.46 -19.42 1.68
C GLU A 346 11.00 -18.67 0.45
N GLU A 347 12.12 -17.97 0.59
CA GLU A 347 12.79 -17.26 -0.51
C GLU A 347 13.31 -18.24 -1.58
N GLU A 348 13.91 -19.36 -1.17
CA GLU A 348 14.33 -20.43 -2.08
C GLU A 348 13.13 -21.04 -2.83
N ALA A 349 12.05 -21.36 -2.11
CA ALA A 349 10.82 -21.87 -2.72
C ALA A 349 10.18 -20.86 -3.68
N LEU A 350 10.25 -19.56 -3.41
CA LEU A 350 9.82 -18.52 -4.34
C LEU A 350 10.68 -18.53 -5.60
N ARG A 351 12.00 -18.62 -5.46
CA ARG A 351 12.95 -18.67 -6.58
C ARG A 351 12.72 -19.88 -7.48
N GLU A 352 12.45 -21.05 -6.91
CA GLU A 352 12.10 -22.26 -7.67
C GLU A 352 10.78 -22.11 -8.44
N ARG A 353 9.78 -21.50 -7.80
CA ARG A 353 8.44 -21.32 -8.39
C ARG A 353 8.40 -20.21 -9.42
N LEU A 354 9.33 -19.26 -9.35
CA LEU A 354 9.39 -18.07 -10.18
C LEU A 354 10.76 -17.94 -10.85
N PRO A 355 11.19 -18.94 -11.66
CA PRO A 355 12.52 -18.96 -12.27
C PRO A 355 12.73 -17.85 -13.33
N PHE A 356 11.66 -17.15 -13.70
CA PHE A 356 11.66 -16.03 -14.66
C PHE A 356 11.79 -14.66 -13.98
N VAL A 357 11.74 -14.60 -12.65
CA VAL A 357 11.98 -13.36 -11.91
C VAL A 357 13.49 -13.27 -11.71
N GLU A 358 14.19 -12.55 -12.60
CA GLU A 358 15.58 -12.18 -12.37
C GLU A 358 15.63 -11.19 -11.22
N VAL A 359 16.14 -11.67 -10.09
CA VAL A 359 16.36 -10.89 -8.90
C VAL A 359 17.76 -10.30 -8.95
N GLY A 360 17.89 -9.09 -9.47
CA GLY A 360 19.01 -8.23 -9.11
C GLY A 360 18.86 -7.84 -7.64
N LYS A 361 19.72 -8.37 -6.76
CA LYS A 361 19.97 -7.98 -5.34
C LYS A 361 18.78 -7.68 -4.39
N VAL A 362 17.53 -7.88 -4.77
CA VAL A 362 16.34 -7.54 -3.95
C VAL A 362 15.53 -8.80 -3.65
N PRO A 363 15.48 -9.31 -2.40
CA PRO A 363 14.75 -10.53 -2.04
C PRO A 363 13.32 -10.56 -2.61
N CYS A 364 12.85 -11.71 -3.12
CA CYS A 364 11.48 -11.90 -3.63
C CYS A 364 10.44 -11.55 -2.56
N ALA A 365 10.76 -11.79 -1.29
CA ALA A 365 9.94 -11.39 -0.14
C ALA A 365 9.66 -9.87 -0.08
N ALA A 366 10.60 -9.01 -0.53
CA ALA A 366 10.44 -7.56 -0.54
C ALA A 366 9.35 -7.06 -1.51
N TRP A 367 8.90 -7.91 -2.44
CA TRP A 367 7.78 -7.62 -3.34
C TRP A 367 6.41 -7.82 -2.68
N GLY A 368 6.36 -8.21 -1.40
CA GLY A 368 5.13 -8.47 -0.64
C GLY A 368 4.51 -9.85 -0.91
N TRP A 369 5.33 -10.82 -1.30
CA TRP A 369 4.89 -12.14 -1.77
C TRP A 369 5.03 -13.24 -0.69
N SER A 370 5.37 -12.85 0.54
CA SER A 370 5.44 -13.74 1.69
C SER A 370 4.05 -14.22 2.11
N ARG A 371 3.95 -15.51 2.49
CA ARG A 371 2.70 -16.16 2.89
C ARG A 371 2.36 -15.85 4.35
N GLY A 372 2.26 -14.57 4.72
CA GLY A 372 1.66 -14.17 5.99
C GLY A 372 0.18 -14.57 6.04
N ARG A 373 -0.32 -15.06 7.19
CA ARG A 373 -1.73 -15.51 7.37
C ARG A 373 -2.79 -14.48 6.95
N SER A 374 -2.43 -13.19 6.90
CA SER A 374 -3.27 -12.09 6.39
C SER A 374 -3.41 -12.04 4.86
N SER A 375 -2.52 -12.70 4.10
CA SER A 375 -2.44 -12.61 2.63
C SER A 375 -3.32 -13.60 1.86
N ARG A 376 -4.07 -14.49 2.54
CA ARG A 376 -4.92 -15.51 1.87
C ARG A 376 -6.01 -14.90 0.96
N ARG A 377 -6.29 -13.60 1.06
CA ARG A 377 -7.20 -12.87 0.15
C ARG A 377 -6.57 -12.51 -1.20
N CYS A 378 -5.26 -12.32 -1.30
CA CYS A 378 -4.61 -11.92 -2.56
C CYS A 378 -4.45 -13.10 -3.54
N TRP A 379 -4.25 -14.32 -3.02
CA TRP A 379 -4.01 -15.52 -3.83
C TRP A 379 -5.22 -15.98 -4.67
N ARG A 380 -6.44 -15.50 -4.38
CA ARG A 380 -7.63 -15.87 -5.17
C ARG A 380 -7.81 -15.05 -6.46
N SER A 381 -7.18 -13.87 -6.60
CA SER A 381 -7.34 -13.03 -7.81
C SER A 381 -6.42 -13.43 -8.97
N TRP A 382 -5.33 -14.16 -8.70
CA TRP A 382 -4.38 -14.60 -9.72
C TRP A 382 -4.85 -15.79 -10.56
N ARG A 383 -5.87 -16.54 -10.12
CA ARG A 383 -6.46 -17.62 -10.94
C ARG A 383 -7.36 -17.10 -12.07
N SER A 384 -7.66 -15.80 -12.12
CA SER A 384 -8.55 -15.18 -13.11
C SER A 384 -7.87 -14.33 -14.18
N TRP A 385 -6.53 -14.35 -14.29
CA TRP A 385 -5.89 -13.75 -15.47
C TRP A 385 -6.17 -14.61 -16.71
N PRO A 386 -6.67 -14.03 -17.81
CA PRO A 386 -6.99 -14.80 -19.00
C PRO A 386 -5.70 -15.40 -19.57
N ARG A 387 -5.63 -16.73 -19.61
CA ARG A 387 -4.69 -17.45 -20.46
C ARG A 387 -4.98 -17.03 -21.91
N THR A 388 -4.25 -16.05 -22.43
CA THR A 388 -4.23 -15.76 -23.86
C THR A 388 -3.71 -17.01 -24.57
N ARG A 389 -4.65 -17.77 -25.14
CA ARG A 389 -4.37 -18.83 -26.11
C ARG A 389 -3.62 -18.19 -27.28
N CYS A 390 -2.30 -18.30 -27.29
CA CYS A 390 -1.53 -18.18 -28.52
C CYS A 390 -1.99 -19.30 -29.47
N ARG A 391 -2.88 -18.96 -30.39
CA ARG A 391 -3.21 -19.78 -31.56
C ARG A 391 -1.94 -19.94 -32.39
N ARG A 392 -1.20 -21.03 -32.18
CA ARG A 392 -0.24 -21.55 -33.17
C ARG A 392 -1.03 -21.88 -34.44
N ARG A 393 -0.96 -21.01 -35.44
CA ARG A 393 -1.27 -21.36 -36.83
C ARG A 393 -0.23 -22.39 -37.27
N GLY A 394 -0.71 -23.59 -37.59
CA GLY A 394 0.10 -24.67 -38.08
C GLY A 394 0.76 -24.32 -39.43
N ARG A 395 2.03 -24.67 -39.55
CA ARG A 395 2.58 -25.17 -40.81
C ARG A 395 3.18 -26.55 -40.57
N ARG A 396 2.95 -27.38 -41.58
CA ARG A 396 3.05 -28.83 -41.60
C ARG A 396 4.50 -29.32 -41.70
N ARG A 397 4.73 -30.47 -41.04
CA ARG A 397 5.44 -31.71 -41.45
C ARG A 397 6.81 -31.62 -42.14
N GLY A 398 7.72 -32.44 -41.61
CA GLY A 398 8.99 -32.90 -42.18
C GLY A 398 10.07 -32.75 -41.11
N GLY A 399 10.45 -33.77 -40.35
CA GLY A 399 11.09 -35.00 -40.81
C GLY A 399 12.38 -35.11 -39.98
N TRP A 400 12.56 -36.23 -39.28
CA TRP A 400 13.72 -36.49 -38.42
C TRP A 400 15.03 -36.41 -39.19
N ARG A 401 16.08 -35.79 -38.60
CA ARG A 401 17.50 -36.20 -38.63
C ARG A 401 18.38 -35.20 -37.85
N ARG A 402 19.03 -35.67 -36.79
CA ARG A 402 20.41 -35.24 -36.41
C ARG A 402 21.40 -36.06 -37.28
N PRO A 403 22.73 -35.84 -37.26
CA PRO A 403 23.57 -34.71 -36.80
C PRO A 403 24.60 -34.22 -37.89
N TRP A 404 25.46 -33.24 -37.55
CA TRP A 404 26.91 -33.12 -37.81
C TRP A 404 27.39 -31.67 -38.09
N THR A 405 28.36 -31.25 -37.27
CA THR A 405 29.54 -30.39 -37.50
C THR A 405 29.56 -29.34 -38.62
N THR A 406 29.89 -28.09 -38.27
CA THR A 406 31.18 -27.44 -38.64
C THR A 406 31.31 -26.07 -37.96
N TRP A 407 32.40 -25.87 -37.23
CA TRP A 407 32.99 -24.56 -36.89
C TRP A 407 33.79 -24.03 -38.10
N PRO A 408 34.10 -22.73 -38.13
CA PRO A 408 35.51 -22.37 -38.17
C PRO A 408 35.90 -21.25 -37.18
N SER A 409 36.95 -21.57 -36.42
CA SER A 409 37.87 -20.72 -35.66
C SER A 409 38.83 -19.94 -36.57
N TRP A 410 39.11 -18.65 -36.32
CA TRP A 410 40.39 -17.96 -36.64
C TRP A 410 40.49 -16.70 -35.75
N TRP A 411 41.04 -16.80 -34.53
CA TRP A 411 42.42 -16.51 -34.09
C TRP A 411 42.82 -15.02 -33.95
N HIS A 412 43.12 -14.68 -32.69
CA HIS A 412 43.86 -13.49 -32.24
C HIS A 412 45.26 -13.40 -32.86
N THR A 413 45.76 -12.17 -33.04
CA THR A 413 47.21 -11.91 -33.01
C THR A 413 47.52 -10.66 -32.20
N THR A 414 48.15 -10.87 -31.05
CA THR A 414 48.83 -9.85 -30.25
C THR A 414 50.32 -9.95 -30.58
N ARG A 415 50.98 -8.85 -30.98
CA ARG A 415 52.45 -8.80 -31.09
C ARG A 415 53.00 -7.64 -30.29
N GLN A 416 53.55 -7.97 -29.13
CA GLN A 416 54.47 -7.14 -28.35
C GLN A 416 55.72 -6.80 -29.19
N ARG A 417 56.16 -5.53 -29.15
CA ARG A 417 57.55 -5.14 -29.44
C ARG A 417 58.23 -4.80 -28.12
N ARG A 418 59.28 -5.55 -27.77
CA ARG A 418 60.23 -5.23 -26.70
C ARG A 418 61.44 -4.46 -27.25
N ARG A 419 61.95 -3.61 -26.37
CA ARG A 419 63.14 -2.72 -26.37
C ARG A 419 64.47 -3.34 -26.86
N SER A 420 65.32 -2.46 -27.40
CA SER A 420 66.78 -2.26 -27.13
C SER A 420 67.36 -1.37 -28.25
N ALA A 421 68.38 -0.50 -28.14
CA ALA A 421 69.22 0.12 -27.12
C ALA A 421 70.16 1.13 -27.83
N ARG A 422 70.71 2.12 -27.09
CA ARG A 422 71.92 2.97 -27.41
C ARG A 422 71.75 3.93 -28.61
N ARG A 423 72.02 5.23 -28.50
CA ARG A 423 73.12 5.99 -27.88
C ARG A 423 72.63 7.34 -27.39
#